data_AF-A0A804KDF3-F1
#
_entry.id   AF-A0A804KDF3-F1
#
_cell.length_a   1.000
_cell.length_b   1.000
_cell.length_c   1.000
_cell.angle_alpha   90.00
_cell.angle_beta   90.00
_cell.angle_gamma   90.00
#
_symmetry.space_group_name_H-M   'P 1'
#
loop_
_entity.id
_entity.type
_entity.pdbx_description
1 polymer ?
#
loop_
_entity_poly.entity_id
_entity_poly.type
_entity_poly.pdbx_seq_one_letter_code
_entity_poly.pdbx_strand_id
1 'polypeptide(L)' 'MYILDQAEEEGISLPYSSRAGEIVQGQLDQSDASFLDDDQITAGYVLTCAAYPKSDLVIETHKEEELTG' A
#
# COMPACT_ATOMS: atom_id res chain seq x y z
N MET A 1 11.11 -7.83 -2.39
CA MET A 1 11.03 -7.21 -1.05
C MET A 1 9.84 -6.29 -1.08
N TYR A 2 8.76 -6.68 -0.41
CA TYR A 2 7.54 -5.88 -0.35
C TYR A 2 7.69 -4.76 0.69
N ILE A 3 6.84 -3.72 0.58
CA ILE A 3 6.80 -2.64 1.58
C ILE A 3 6.53 -3.21 2.98
N LEU A 4 5.68 -4.24 3.08
CA LEU A 4 5.43 -4.94 4.34
C LEU A 4 6.69 -5.63 4.90
N ASP A 5 7.43 -6.36 4.08
CA ASP A 5 8.66 -7.04 4.52
C ASP A 5 9.68 -6.02 5.05
N GLN A 6 9.89 -4.92 4.32
CA GLN A 6 10.82 -3.87 4.72
C GLN A 6 10.39 -3.21 6.03
N ALA A 7 9.09 -2.96 6.22
CA ALA A 7 8.56 -2.41 7.46
C ALA A 7 8.79 -3.37 8.65
N GLU A 8 8.55 -4.67 8.47
CA GLU A 8 8.81 -5.68 9.50
C GLU A 8 10.31 -5.80 9.83
N GLU A 9 11.20 -5.73 8.84
CA GLU A 9 12.65 -5.71 9.04
C GLU A 9 13.12 -4.48 9.83
N GLU A 10 12.48 -3.32 9.65
CA GLU A 10 12.75 -2.12 10.45
C GLU A 10 12.05 -2.13 11.82
N GLY A 11 11.32 -3.20 12.16
CA GLY A 11 10.60 -3.34 13.44
C GLY A 11 9.28 -2.55 13.48
N ILE A 12 8.79 -2.08 12.34
CA ILE A 12 7.50 -1.41 12.18
C ILE A 12 6.44 -2.48 11.92
N SER A 13 5.69 -2.85 12.96
CA SER A 13 4.59 -3.80 12.82
C SER A 13 3.38 -3.11 12.20
N LEU A 14 3.20 -3.28 10.89
CA LEU A 14 2.02 -2.82 10.19
C LEU A 14 0.85 -3.79 10.43
N PRO A 15 -0.37 -3.29 10.71
CA PRO A 15 -1.53 -4.15 10.87
C PRO A 15 -1.78 -4.94 9.58
N TYR A 16 -1.71 -6.26 9.68
CA TYR A 16 -1.97 -7.21 8.58
C TYR A 16 -3.41 -7.11 8.02
N SER A 17 -4.29 -6.48 8.79
CA SER A 17 -5.70 -6.19 8.52
C SER A 17 -5.94 -4.78 7.95
N SER A 18 -4.90 -4.05 7.56
CA SER A 18 -5.05 -2.80 6.79
C SER A 18 -4.06 -2.85 5.65
N ARG A 19 -4.24 -3.87 4.80
CA ARG A 19 -3.37 -4.07 3.63
C ARG A 19 -3.50 -2.93 2.64
N ALA A 20 -4.57 -2.16 2.74
CA ALA A 20 -4.80 -0.96 1.99
C ALA A 20 -4.30 0.30 2.71
N GLY A 21 -3.46 1.05 2.02
CA GLY A 21 -3.14 2.44 2.32
C GLY A 21 -3.42 3.33 1.12
N GLU A 22 -3.13 4.62 1.24
CA GLU A 22 -3.18 5.60 0.16
C GLU A 22 -1.78 6.19 -0.03
N ILE A 23 -1.24 6.18 -1.24
CA ILE A 23 0.03 6.85 -1.55
C ILE A 23 -0.20 8.35 -1.62
N VAL A 24 0.34 9.07 -0.64
CA VAL A 24 0.32 10.53 -0.58
C VAL A 24 1.47 11.12 -1.40
N GLN A 25 2.61 10.42 -1.44
CA GLN A 25 3.80 10.88 -2.15
C GLN A 25 4.69 9.71 -2.58
N GLY A 26 5.34 9.85 -3.73
CA GLY A 26 6.32 8.90 -4.25
C GLY A 26 5.79 8.10 -5.44
N GLN A 27 6.53 7.05 -5.81
CA GLN A 27 6.17 6.12 -6.88
C GLN A 27 6.37 4.68 -6.40
N LEU A 28 5.38 3.85 -6.66
CA LEU A 28 5.44 2.42 -6.40
C LEU A 28 4.94 1.63 -7.60
N ASP A 29 5.33 0.36 -7.67
CA ASP A 29 4.75 -0.63 -8.56
C ASP A 29 3.77 -1.49 -7.77
N GLN A 30 2.52 -1.54 -8.20
CA GLN A 30 1.53 -2.49 -7.66
C GLN A 30 0.92 -3.33 -8.78
N SER A 31 1.68 -3.63 -9.83
CA SER A 31 1.18 -4.44 -10.96
C SER A 31 0.79 -5.87 -10.55
N ASP A 32 1.35 -6.35 -9.43
CA ASP A 32 0.98 -7.64 -8.81
C ASP A 32 -0.29 -7.54 -7.95
N ALA A 33 -0.80 -6.33 -7.65
CA ALA A 33 -2.01 -6.14 -6.88
C ALA A 33 -3.25 -6.38 -7.75
N SER A 34 -3.88 -7.54 -7.61
CA SER A 34 -5.10 -7.90 -8.36
C SER A 34 -6.41 -7.57 -7.64
N PHE A 35 -6.36 -6.94 -6.46
CA PHE A 35 -7.55 -6.69 -5.63
C PHE A 35 -8.14 -5.28 -5.81
N LEU A 36 -7.36 -4.35 -6.36
CA LEU A 36 -7.80 -2.97 -6.58
C LEU A 36 -8.21 -2.77 -8.05
N ASP A 37 -9.33 -2.10 -8.26
CA ASP A 37 -9.76 -1.66 -9.60
C ASP A 37 -9.02 -0.39 -10.02
N ASP A 38 -8.98 -0.10 -11.34
CA ASP A 38 -8.27 1.07 -11.89
C ASP A 38 -8.66 2.40 -11.23
N ASP A 39 -9.93 2.57 -10.81
CA ASP A 39 -10.40 3.76 -10.11
C ASP A 39 -9.77 3.89 -8.71
N GLN A 40 -9.62 2.79 -7.99
CA GLN A 40 -8.99 2.76 -6.67
C GLN A 40 -7.48 3.01 -6.81
N ILE A 41 -6.83 2.42 -7.81
CA ILE A 41 -5.42 2.68 -8.12
C ILE A 41 -5.23 4.18 -8.47
N THR A 42 -6.13 4.75 -9.27
CA THR A 42 -6.09 6.17 -9.66
C THR A 42 -6.36 7.11 -8.48
N ALA A 43 -7.21 6.70 -7.54
CA ALA A 43 -7.45 7.41 -6.29
C ALA A 43 -6.27 7.32 -5.29
N GLY A 44 -5.20 6.58 -5.64
CA GLY A 44 -4.01 6.47 -4.81
C GLY A 44 -4.03 5.29 -3.85
N TYR A 45 -5.00 4.37 -3.93
CA TYR A 45 -5.00 3.20 -3.07
C TYR A 45 -3.86 2.23 -3.44
N VAL A 46 -3.18 1.74 -2.41
CA VAL A 46 -2.06 0.81 -2.51
C VAL A 46 -2.25 -0.39 -1.61
N LEU A 47 -1.95 -1.58 -2.15
CA LEU A 47 -1.81 -2.80 -1.36
C LEU A 47 -0.35 -3.00 -0.92
N THR A 48 -0.03 -2.69 0.33
CA THR A 48 1.35 -2.79 0.86
C THR A 48 1.94 -4.20 0.82
N CYS A 49 1.08 -5.23 0.74
CA CYS A 49 1.46 -6.64 0.57
C CYS A 49 1.81 -7.05 -0.86
N ALA A 50 1.47 -6.23 -1.85
CA ALA A 50 1.69 -6.51 -3.28
C ALA A 50 2.25 -5.28 -4.01
N ALA A 51 2.84 -4.34 -3.26
CA ALA A 51 3.42 -3.12 -3.77
C ALA A 51 4.93 -3.07 -3.52
N TYR A 52 5.65 -2.54 -4.49
CA TYR A 52 7.09 -2.36 -4.50
C TYR A 52 7.43 -0.87 -4.58
N PRO A 53 8.24 -0.33 -3.67
CA PRO A 53 8.65 1.07 -3.75
C PRO A 53 9.61 1.27 -4.93
N LYS A 54 9.35 2.28 -5.77
CA LYS A 54 10.28 2.76 -6.82
C LYS A 54 11.03 4.03 -6.41
N SER A 55 10.55 4.72 -5.38
CA SER A 55 11.18 5.90 -4.79
C SER A 55 10.89 5.95 -3.30
N ASP A 56 11.35 7.01 -2.63
CA ASP A 56 10.84 7.37 -1.30
C ASP A 56 9.31 7.52 -1.37
N LEU A 57 8.61 6.90 -0.42
CA LEU A 57 7.16 6.84 -0.36
C LEU A 57 6.64 7.48 0.92
N VAL A 58 5.48 8.13 0.83
CA VAL A 58 4.65 8.49 1.97
C VAL A 58 3.30 7.82 1.77
N ILE A 59 2.97 6.87 2.64
CA ILE A 59 1.73 6.10 2.59
C ILE A 59 0.93 6.41 3.84
N GLU A 60 -0.32 6.82 3.66
CA GLU A 60 -1.30 6.92 4.73
C GLU A 60 -1.95 5.56 4.94
N THR A 61 -1.81 5.00 6.13
CA THR A 61 -2.40 3.70 6.50
C THR A 61 -3.81 3.88 7.06
N HIS A 62 -4.57 2.79 7.26
CA HIS A 62 -5.95 2.80 7.78
C HIS A 62 -7.02 3.30 6.80
N LYS A 63 -6.77 3.19 5.50
CA LYS A 63 -7.71 3.55 4.43
C LYS A 63 -8.62 2.40 3.99
N GLU A 64 -8.53 1.25 4.67
CA GLU A 64 -9.31 0.05 4.35
C GLU A 64 -10.82 0.26 4.51
N GLU A 65 -11.25 1.06 5.50
CA GLU A 65 -12.67 1.41 5.70
C GLU A 65 -13.26 2.13 4.48
N GLU A 66 -12.47 2.95 3.78
CA GLU A 66 -12.91 3.67 2.57
C GLU A 66 -12.99 2.76 1.32
N LEU A 67 -12.30 1.61 1.32
CA LEU A 67 -12.37 0.63 0.21
C LEU A 67 -13.52 -0.35 0.34
N THR A 68 -13.97 -0.63 1.56
CA THR A 68 -15.07 -1.57 1.83
C THR A 68 -16.44 -0.90 1.97
N GLY A 69 -16.48 0.43 1.92
CA GLY A 69 -17.66 1.28 2.12
C GLY A 69 -18.56 1.43 0.88
#